data_AF-A0AA42GVA0-F1
#
_entry.id   AF-A0AA42GVA0-F1
#
_cell.length_a   1.000
_cell.length_b   1.000
_cell.length_c   1.000
_cell.angle_alpha   90.00
_cell.angle_beta   90.00
_cell.angle_gamma   90.00
#
_symmetry.space_group_name_H-M   'P 1'
#
loop_
_entity.id
_entity.type
_entity.pdbx_description
1 polymer ?
#
loop_
_entity_poly.entity_id
_entity_poly.type
_entity_poly.pdbx_seq_one_letter_code
_entity_poly.pdbx_strand_id
1 'polypeptide(L)'
;MSTVDKIVQFLTAAPPPAGEVVTLPREVAERLAGTAEVHHGAFADVQAIRDALAEPKAELWAVHSVGPGEVWPALTRERAEQEAKDLRDSVKAGVGIEVQVDVIPSPWTPQEHFELLAEETTEHRDDCLDAYREKEAAFKAACADLAAIQALLGLAGAYAGVDPLLRAITELGLKARGEAE
;
A
#
# COMPACT_ATOMS: atom_id res chain seq x y z
N MET A 1 -25.72 15.81 -8.62
CA MET A 1 -24.58 14.95 -8.23
C MET A 1 -23.32 15.54 -8.78
N SER A 2 -22.40 15.90 -7.89
CA SER A 2 -21.08 16.43 -8.21
C SER A 2 -20.21 15.32 -8.82
N THR A 3 -19.19 15.70 -9.59
CA THR A 3 -18.15 14.79 -10.08
C THR A 3 -17.44 14.08 -8.92
N VAL A 4 -17.33 14.76 -7.77
CA VAL A 4 -16.73 14.21 -6.54
C VAL A 4 -17.57 13.06 -5.98
N ASP A 5 -18.90 13.20 -5.95
CA ASP A 5 -19.81 12.14 -5.48
C ASP A 5 -19.66 10.85 -6.30
N LYS A 6 -19.45 10.99 -7.61
CA LYS A 6 -19.25 9.84 -8.52
C LYS A 6 -17.91 9.14 -8.27
N ILE A 7 -16.86 9.89 -7.96
CA ILE A 7 -15.54 9.33 -7.65
C ILE A 7 -15.58 8.62 -6.30
N VAL A 8 -16.18 9.23 -5.28
CA VAL A 8 -16.35 8.59 -3.96
C VAL A 8 -17.21 7.33 -4.09
N GLN A 9 -18.30 7.37 -4.85
CA GLN A 9 -19.14 6.20 -5.09
C GLN A 9 -18.39 5.08 -5.84
N PHE A 10 -17.54 5.43 -6.81
CA PHE A 10 -16.73 4.44 -7.54
C PHE A 10 -15.67 3.80 -6.63
N LEU A 11 -15.04 4.58 -5.75
CA LEU A 11 -14.01 4.09 -4.82
C LEU A 11 -14.57 3.33 -3.61
N THR A 12 -15.85 3.54 -3.26
CA THR A 12 -16.52 2.90 -2.11
C THR A 12 -17.49 1.79 -2.51
N ALA A 13 -17.74 1.61 -3.82
CA ALA A 13 -18.56 0.52 -4.30
C ALA A 13 -17.87 -0.82 -4.02
N ALA A 14 -18.62 -1.76 -3.44
CA ALA A 14 -18.16 -3.13 -3.30
C ALA A 14 -17.81 -3.67 -4.70
N PRO A 15 -16.63 -4.29 -4.88
CA PRO A 15 -16.26 -4.85 -6.17
C PRO A 15 -17.32 -5.89 -6.59
N PRO A 16 -17.64 -5.99 -7.89
CA PRO A 16 -18.52 -7.04 -8.37
C PRO A 16 -18.01 -8.41 -7.91
N PRO A 17 -18.90 -9.36 -7.61
CA PRO A 17 -18.49 -10.69 -7.16
C PRO A 17 -17.52 -11.28 -8.18
N ALA A 18 -16.37 -11.74 -7.70
CA ALA A 18 -15.35 -12.34 -8.55
C ALA A 18 -16.01 -13.49 -9.35
N GLY A 19 -15.87 -13.45 -10.67
CA GLY A 19 -16.32 -14.55 -11.52
C GLY A 19 -15.62 -15.85 -11.11
N GLU A 20 -16.24 -16.99 -11.39
CA GLU A 20 -15.62 -18.29 -11.14
C GLU A 20 -14.33 -18.40 -11.98
N VAL A 21 -13.18 -18.37 -11.32
CA VAL A 21 -11.88 -18.47 -11.97
C VAL A 21 -11.43 -19.92 -11.94
N VAL A 22 -11.30 -20.53 -13.12
CA VAL A 22 -10.68 -21.85 -13.26
C VAL A 22 -9.18 -21.67 -13.48
N THR A 23 -8.37 -22.19 -12.57
CA THR A 23 -6.91 -22.17 -12.70
C THR A 23 -6.47 -23.27 -13.66
N LEU A 24 -5.73 -22.88 -14.70
CA LEU A 24 -5.23 -23.79 -15.72
C LEU A 24 -3.72 -23.61 -15.89
N PRO A 25 -2.91 -24.68 -15.84
CA PRO A 25 -1.48 -24.56 -16.07
C PRO A 25 -1.19 -24.01 -17.47
N ARG A 26 -0.19 -23.12 -17.58
CA ARG A 26 0.18 -22.43 -18.82
C ARG A 26 0.41 -23.40 -19.99
N GLU A 27 1.10 -24.51 -19.74
CA GLU A 27 1.37 -25.56 -20.73
C GLU A 27 0.09 -26.23 -21.26
N VAL A 28 -0.95 -26.30 -20.43
CA VAL A 28 -2.26 -26.83 -20.82
C VAL A 28 -2.99 -25.77 -21.64
N ALA A 29 -2.93 -24.49 -21.25
CA ALA A 29 -3.55 -23.38 -21.99
C ALA A 29 -2.93 -23.22 -23.38
N GLU A 30 -1.60 -23.29 -23.49
CA GLU A 30 -0.86 -23.23 -24.75
C GLU A 30 -1.20 -24.40 -25.67
N ARG A 31 -1.29 -25.63 -25.12
CA ARG A 31 -1.71 -26.81 -25.90
C ARG A 31 -3.17 -26.71 -26.36
N LEU A 32 -4.07 -26.24 -25.51
CA LEU A 32 -5.48 -26.07 -25.86
C LEU A 32 -5.65 -24.99 -26.94
N ALA A 33 -4.97 -23.84 -26.80
CA ALA A 33 -4.96 -22.78 -27.80
C ALA A 33 -4.41 -23.27 -29.15
N GLY A 34 -3.27 -23.99 -29.14
CA GLY A 34 -2.70 -24.57 -30.37
C GLY A 34 -3.60 -25.62 -31.01
N THR A 35 -4.25 -26.47 -30.21
CA THR A 35 -5.19 -27.48 -30.72
C THR A 35 -6.44 -26.81 -31.31
N ALA A 36 -6.97 -25.79 -30.65
CA ALA A 36 -8.11 -25.02 -31.14
C ALA A 36 -7.79 -24.26 -32.44
N GLU A 37 -6.59 -23.67 -32.56
CA GLU A 37 -6.11 -23.03 -33.80
C GLU A 37 -6.05 -24.01 -34.97
N VAL A 38 -5.57 -25.23 -34.74
CA VAL A 38 -5.44 -26.26 -35.78
C VAL A 38 -6.81 -26.75 -36.26
N HIS A 39 -7.78 -26.91 -35.36
CA HIS A 39 -9.08 -27.48 -35.71
C HIS A 39 -10.14 -26.44 -36.11
N HIS A 40 -10.04 -25.22 -35.62
CA HIS A 40 -11.09 -24.20 -35.75
C HIS A 40 -10.58 -22.84 -36.25
N GLY A 41 -9.27 -22.68 -36.47
CA GLY A 41 -8.64 -21.40 -36.82
C GLY A 41 -8.52 -20.45 -35.62
N ALA A 42 -7.93 -19.28 -35.83
CA ALA A 42 -7.82 -18.24 -34.81
C ALA A 42 -9.15 -17.47 -34.69
N PHE A 43 -10.02 -17.92 -33.78
CA PHE A 43 -11.23 -17.19 -33.39
C PHE A 43 -10.98 -16.37 -32.12
N ALA A 44 -11.89 -15.43 -31.82
CA ALA A 44 -11.71 -14.40 -30.80
C ALA A 44 -11.21 -14.94 -29.44
N ASP A 45 -11.74 -16.08 -28.98
CA ASP A 45 -11.35 -16.65 -27.70
C ASP A 45 -9.92 -17.23 -27.71
N VAL A 46 -9.46 -17.78 -28.84
CA VAL A 46 -8.07 -18.27 -28.95
C VAL A 46 -7.10 -17.09 -29.01
N GLN A 47 -7.48 -16.02 -29.69
CA GLN A 47 -6.69 -14.79 -29.67
C GLN A 47 -6.65 -14.18 -28.26
N ALA A 48 -7.76 -14.18 -27.53
CA ALA A 48 -7.79 -13.73 -26.14
C ALA A 48 -6.87 -14.58 -25.23
N ILE A 49 -6.84 -15.90 -25.44
CA ILE A 49 -5.90 -16.79 -24.73
C ILE A 49 -4.45 -16.47 -25.13
N ARG A 50 -4.17 -16.21 -26.40
CA ARG A 50 -2.83 -15.84 -26.89
C ARG A 50 -2.37 -14.51 -26.30
N ASP A 51 -3.25 -13.52 -26.25
CA ASP A 51 -2.95 -12.20 -25.69
C ASP A 51 -2.69 -12.30 -24.18
N ALA A 52 -3.51 -13.07 -23.45
CA ALA A 52 -3.29 -13.36 -22.03
C ALA A 52 -2.01 -14.16 -21.76
N LEU A 53 -1.61 -15.05 -22.68
CA LEU A 53 -0.33 -15.78 -22.60
C LEU A 53 0.86 -14.89 -22.99
N ALA A 54 0.64 -13.90 -23.85
CA ALA A 54 1.66 -12.94 -24.27
C ALA A 54 1.94 -11.88 -23.20
N GLU A 55 1.03 -11.67 -22.24
CA GLU A 55 1.31 -10.85 -21.07
C GLU A 55 2.57 -11.37 -20.36
N PRO A 56 3.60 -10.52 -20.17
CA PRO A 56 4.82 -10.91 -19.50
C PRO A 56 4.47 -11.34 -18.07
N LYS A 57 4.98 -12.51 -17.66
CA LYS A 57 4.84 -12.98 -16.29
C LYS A 57 5.33 -11.87 -15.38
N ALA A 58 4.47 -11.36 -14.51
CA ALA A 58 4.88 -10.38 -13.52
C ALA A 58 6.06 -10.98 -12.74
N GLU A 59 7.25 -10.40 -12.90
CA GLU A 59 8.43 -10.77 -12.13
C GLU A 59 8.23 -10.19 -10.73
N LEU A 60 7.58 -10.96 -9.87
CA LEU A 60 7.34 -10.61 -8.47
C LEU A 60 8.59 -10.92 -7.66
N TRP A 61 8.90 -10.06 -6.69
CA TRP A 61 10.12 -10.12 -5.90
C TRP A 61 9.80 -10.23 -4.42
N ALA A 62 10.75 -10.66 -3.61
CA ALA A 62 10.58 -10.73 -2.17
C ALA A 62 11.89 -10.44 -1.46
N VAL A 63 11.77 -9.95 -0.23
CA VAL A 63 12.89 -9.76 0.69
C VAL A 63 12.91 -10.93 1.64
N HIS A 64 14.03 -11.63 1.75
CA HIS A 64 14.22 -12.76 2.67
C HIS A 64 15.29 -12.41 3.71
N SER A 65 14.91 -12.39 4.99
CA SER A 65 15.86 -12.25 6.09
C SER A 65 16.27 -13.63 6.60
N VAL A 66 17.53 -13.98 6.35
CA VAL A 66 18.07 -15.33 6.64
C VAL A 66 18.09 -15.65 8.13
N GLY A 67 18.16 -14.63 8.99
CA GLY A 67 18.18 -14.80 10.44
C GLY A 67 16.86 -15.36 11.01
N PRO A 68 15.76 -14.61 10.96
CA PRO A 68 14.44 -15.07 11.39
C PRO A 68 13.76 -16.03 10.39
N GLY A 69 14.25 -16.11 9.15
CA GLY A 69 13.63 -16.93 8.09
C GLY A 69 12.35 -16.32 7.53
N GLU A 70 12.17 -15.01 7.73
CA GLU A 70 11.00 -14.26 7.29
C GLU A 70 11.16 -13.80 5.84
N VAL A 71 10.05 -13.83 5.10
CA VAL A 71 9.98 -13.43 3.70
C VAL A 71 8.85 -12.44 3.52
N TRP A 72 9.14 -11.30 2.88
CA TRP A 72 8.19 -10.23 2.63
C TRP A 72 8.01 -9.98 1.13
N PRO A 73 6.76 -9.80 0.66
CA PRO A 73 6.47 -9.60 -0.76
C PRO A 73 6.82 -8.17 -1.21
N ALA A 74 7.35 -8.05 -2.43
CA ALA A 74 7.64 -6.77 -3.08
C ALA A 74 7.23 -6.76 -4.55
N LEU A 75 6.60 -5.66 -4.99
CA LEU A 75 6.13 -5.49 -6.36
C LEU A 75 7.24 -5.41 -7.39
N THR A 76 8.37 -4.78 -7.03
CA THR A 76 9.51 -4.63 -7.92
C THR A 76 10.80 -4.98 -7.20
N ARG A 77 11.81 -5.32 -8.00
CA ARG A 77 13.15 -5.62 -7.49
C ARG A 77 13.75 -4.42 -6.78
N GLU A 78 13.61 -3.22 -7.33
CA GLU A 78 14.15 -1.99 -6.73
C GLU A 78 13.53 -1.74 -5.35
N ARG A 79 12.23 -2.01 -5.21
CA ARG A 79 11.54 -1.90 -3.92
C ARG A 79 12.09 -2.90 -2.92
N ALA A 80 12.26 -4.16 -3.33
CA ALA A 80 12.85 -5.20 -2.49
C ALA A 80 14.30 -4.86 -2.08
N GLU A 81 15.11 -4.33 -3.00
CA GLU A 81 16.49 -3.92 -2.72
C GLU A 81 16.56 -2.75 -1.73
N GLN A 82 15.64 -1.80 -1.86
CA GLN A 82 15.52 -0.69 -0.93
C GLN A 82 15.09 -1.15 0.47
N GLU A 83 14.05 -1.98 0.56
CA GLU A 83 13.59 -2.53 1.85
C GLU A 83 14.65 -3.41 2.52
N ALA A 84 15.35 -4.25 1.75
CA ALA A 84 16.45 -5.04 2.26
C ALA A 84 17.58 -4.16 2.81
N LYS A 85 17.85 -3.02 2.18
CA LYS A 85 18.82 -2.05 2.67
C LYS A 85 18.34 -1.37 3.96
N ASP A 86 17.11 -0.88 3.98
CA ASP A 86 16.54 -0.19 5.14
C ASP A 86 16.48 -1.12 6.37
N LEU A 87 16.18 -2.40 6.17
CA LEU A 87 16.23 -3.42 7.23
C LEU A 87 17.65 -3.63 7.76
N ARG A 88 18.65 -3.77 6.88
CA ARG A 88 20.06 -3.90 7.30
C ARG A 88 20.54 -2.67 8.07
N ASP A 89 20.22 -1.48 7.58
CA ASP A 89 20.67 -0.21 8.18
C ASP A 89 19.99 0.02 9.54
N SER A 90 18.70 -0.28 9.66
CA SER A 90 17.97 -0.15 10.94
C SER A 90 18.45 -1.13 12.00
N VAL A 91 18.69 -2.40 11.67
CA VAL A 91 19.22 -3.39 12.62
C VAL A 91 20.64 -3.04 13.04
N LYS A 92 21.48 -2.60 12.09
CA LYS A 92 22.83 -2.15 12.39
C LYS A 92 22.85 -0.92 13.30
N ALA A 93 21.96 0.04 13.07
CA ALA A 93 21.84 1.24 13.90
C ALA A 93 21.29 0.93 15.31
N GLY A 94 20.32 0.01 15.43
CA GLY A 94 19.66 -0.30 16.69
C GLY A 94 20.43 -1.28 17.59
N VAL A 95 20.97 -2.36 17.01
CA VAL A 95 21.55 -3.49 17.76
C VAL A 95 23.05 -3.67 17.48
N GLY A 96 23.59 -3.01 16.44
CA GLY A 96 25.00 -3.12 16.07
C GLY A 96 25.37 -4.45 15.40
N ILE A 97 24.38 -5.24 14.99
CA ILE A 97 24.55 -6.57 14.37
C ILE A 97 24.37 -6.44 12.85
N GLU A 98 25.22 -7.12 12.09
CA GLU A 98 25.02 -7.28 10.64
C GLU A 98 24.10 -8.49 10.39
N VAL A 99 22.99 -8.24 9.70
CA VAL A 99 22.02 -9.26 9.29
C VAL A 99 22.10 -9.49 7.80
N GLN A 100 21.98 -10.76 7.40
CA GLN A 100 21.89 -11.12 5.99
C GLN A 100 20.43 -11.03 5.53
N VAL A 101 20.21 -10.13 4.58
CA VAL A 101 18.90 -9.89 3.96
C VAL A 101 19.10 -9.94 2.45
N ASP A 102 18.42 -10.90 1.82
CA ASP A 102 18.57 -11.23 0.40
C ASP A 102 17.32 -10.82 -0.38
N VAL A 103 17.49 -10.45 -1.64
CA VAL A 103 16.40 -10.20 -2.58
C VAL A 103 16.24 -11.43 -3.46
N ILE A 104 15.07 -12.05 -3.42
CA ILE A 104 14.76 -13.29 -4.12
C ILE A 104 13.54 -13.09 -5.04
N PRO A 105 13.39 -13.92 -6.08
CA PRO A 105 12.10 -14.04 -6.75
C PRO A 105 11.02 -14.48 -5.75
N SER A 106 9.79 -14.00 -5.93
CA SER A 106 8.66 -14.39 -5.07
C SER A 106 8.54 -15.91 -4.97
N PRO A 107 8.59 -16.50 -3.76
CA PRO A 107 8.40 -17.94 -3.57
C PRO A 107 6.93 -18.37 -3.68
N TRP A 108 6.00 -17.42 -3.62
CA TRP A 108 4.56 -17.66 -3.65
C TRP A 108 3.97 -17.66 -5.06
N THR A 109 2.77 -18.21 -5.19
CA THR A 109 1.96 -17.97 -6.39
C THR A 109 1.63 -16.47 -6.49
N PRO A 110 1.35 -15.94 -7.71
CA PRO A 110 1.01 -14.53 -7.85
C PRO A 110 -0.18 -14.10 -6.98
N GLN A 111 -1.19 -14.95 -6.83
CA GLN A 111 -2.34 -14.67 -5.98
C GLN A 111 -1.93 -14.50 -4.52
N GLU A 112 -1.27 -15.51 -3.95
CA GLU A 112 -0.78 -15.47 -2.56
C GLU A 112 0.16 -14.28 -2.32
N HIS A 113 1.02 -13.97 -3.30
CA HIS A 113 1.92 -12.82 -3.22
C HIS A 113 1.15 -11.51 -3.06
N PHE A 114 0.11 -11.28 -3.86
CA PHE A 114 -0.68 -10.07 -3.78
C PHE A 114 -1.56 -10.03 -2.53
N GLU A 115 -2.05 -11.17 -2.05
CA GLU A 115 -2.79 -11.27 -0.79
C GLU A 115 -1.90 -10.85 0.39
N LEU A 116 -0.68 -11.40 0.49
CA LEU A 116 0.31 -11.03 1.52
C LEU A 116 0.71 -9.55 1.42
N LEU A 117 0.94 -9.05 0.20
CA LEU A 117 1.28 -7.65 -0.01
C LEU A 117 0.16 -6.71 0.45
N ALA A 118 -1.10 -7.08 0.19
CA ALA A 118 -2.25 -6.30 0.59
C ALA A 118 -2.43 -6.31 2.12
N GLU A 119 -2.19 -7.45 2.77
CA GLU A 119 -2.18 -7.59 4.23
C GLU A 119 -1.11 -6.68 4.84
N GLU A 120 0.15 -6.79 4.43
CA GLU A 120 1.25 -5.94 4.91
C GLU A 120 0.99 -4.45 4.70
N THR A 121 0.48 -4.08 3.52
CA THR A 121 0.16 -2.67 3.23
C THR A 121 -0.97 -2.16 4.12
N THR A 122 -1.93 -3.02 4.46
CA THR A 122 -3.05 -2.68 5.33
C THR A 122 -2.59 -2.50 6.77
N GLU A 123 -1.76 -3.42 7.28
CA GLU A 123 -1.17 -3.32 8.60
C GLU A 123 -0.31 -2.06 8.72
N HIS A 124 0.58 -1.81 7.75
CA HIS A 124 1.43 -0.62 7.76
C HIS A 124 0.61 0.69 7.72
N ARG A 125 -0.49 0.70 6.97
CA ARG A 125 -1.43 1.85 6.96
C ARG A 125 -2.03 2.06 8.33
N ASP A 126 -2.48 1.00 8.99
CA ASP A 126 -3.16 1.09 10.28
C ASP A 126 -2.19 1.54 11.39
N ASP A 127 -0.96 1.03 11.40
CA ASP A 127 0.12 1.50 12.28
C ASP A 127 0.39 3.00 12.09
N CYS A 128 0.44 3.46 10.83
CA CYS A 128 0.63 4.86 10.50
C CYS A 128 -0.54 5.74 10.97
N LEU A 129 -1.77 5.25 10.85
CA LEU A 129 -2.97 5.94 11.34
C LEU A 129 -2.98 6.06 12.87
N ASP A 130 -2.59 5.01 13.57
CA ASP A 130 -2.55 5.03 15.03
C ASP A 130 -1.42 5.92 15.56
N ALA A 131 -0.23 5.86 14.94
CA ALA A 131 0.85 6.80 15.25
C ALA A 131 0.42 8.26 14.99
N TYR A 132 -0.29 8.53 13.89
CA TYR A 132 -0.82 9.86 13.60
C TYR A 132 -1.81 10.32 14.67
N ARG A 133 -2.75 9.45 15.09
CA ARG A 133 -3.75 9.76 16.13
C ARG A 133 -3.08 10.06 17.48
N GLU A 134 -2.05 9.30 17.84
CA GLU A 134 -1.27 9.56 19.05
C GLU A 134 -0.63 10.96 19.00
N LYS A 135 0.01 11.31 17.89
CA LYS A 135 0.63 12.63 17.72
C LYS A 135 -0.41 13.75 17.68
N GLU A 136 -1.57 13.53 17.05
CA GLU A 136 -2.67 14.49 17.05
C GLU A 136 -3.21 14.74 18.46
N ALA A 137 -3.37 13.68 19.27
CA ALA A 137 -3.79 13.80 20.66
C ALA A 137 -2.76 14.55 21.51
N ALA A 138 -1.48 14.22 21.38
CA ALA A 138 -0.39 14.91 22.08
C ALA A 138 -0.31 16.39 21.69
N PHE A 139 -0.50 16.71 20.41
CA PHE A 139 -0.54 18.09 19.92
C PHE A 139 -1.72 18.86 20.50
N LYS A 140 -2.93 18.28 20.50
CA LYS A 140 -4.12 18.90 21.11
C LYS A 140 -3.92 19.16 22.61
N ALA A 141 -3.32 18.23 23.34
CA ALA A 141 -2.99 18.41 24.74
C ALA A 141 -2.01 19.58 24.94
N ALA A 142 -0.94 19.65 24.15
CA ALA A 142 0.03 20.75 24.22
C ALA A 142 -0.60 22.12 23.91
N CYS A 143 -1.53 22.19 22.94
CA CYS A 143 -2.29 23.41 22.66
C CYS A 143 -3.18 23.82 23.84
N ALA A 144 -3.83 22.88 24.51
CA ALA A 144 -4.66 23.15 25.69
C ALA A 144 -3.81 23.67 26.86
N ASP A 145 -2.66 23.05 27.11
CA ASP A 145 -1.70 23.49 28.13
C ASP A 145 -1.19 24.91 27.86
N LEU A 146 -0.85 25.22 26.61
CA LEU A 146 -0.43 26.55 26.20
C LEU A 146 -1.54 27.60 26.43
N ALA A 147 -2.79 27.27 26.09
CA ALA A 147 -3.94 28.15 26.33
C ALA A 147 -4.16 28.40 27.82
N ALA A 148 -4.01 27.37 28.67
CA ALA A 148 -4.11 27.49 30.12
C ALA A 148 -3.02 28.40 30.70
N ILE A 149 -1.77 28.25 30.23
CA ILE A 149 -0.65 29.12 30.63
C ILE A 149 -0.91 30.58 30.21
N GLN A 150 -1.40 30.80 29.00
CA GLN A 150 -1.75 32.14 28.51
C GLN A 150 -2.85 32.81 29.35
N ALA A 151 -3.85 32.04 29.77
CA ALA A 151 -4.91 32.53 30.65
C ALA A 151 -4.37 32.94 32.03
N LEU A 152 -3.48 32.13 32.62
CA LEU A 152 -2.83 32.43 33.91
C LEU A 152 -1.94 33.68 33.86
N LEU A 153 -1.27 33.91 32.74
CA LEU A 153 -0.39 35.06 32.53
C LEU A 153 -1.15 36.34 32.12
N GLY A 154 -2.47 36.28 31.95
CA GLY A 154 -3.27 37.41 31.45
C GLY A 154 -2.91 37.81 30.01
N LEU A 155 -2.27 36.90 29.26
CA LEU A 155 -1.83 37.08 27.87
C LEU A 155 -2.85 36.54 26.86
N ALA A 156 -4.11 36.36 27.26
CA ALA A 156 -5.19 35.94 26.38
C ALA A 156 -5.29 36.92 25.19
N GLY A 157 -4.79 36.49 24.01
CA GLY A 157 -4.73 37.30 22.80
C GLY A 157 -3.33 37.71 22.31
N ALA A 158 -2.24 37.40 23.02
CA ALA A 158 -0.88 37.80 22.61
C ALA A 158 -0.35 37.05 21.36
N TYR A 159 -0.94 35.90 21.02
CA TYR A 159 -0.57 35.07 19.86
C TYR A 159 -1.73 34.82 18.89
N ALA A 160 -2.57 35.82 18.63
CA ALA A 160 -3.59 35.78 17.57
C ALA A 160 -3.02 35.46 16.15
N GLY A 161 -1.69 35.44 15.99
CA GLY A 161 -0.99 35.03 14.77
C GLY A 161 -0.64 33.53 14.68
N VAL A 162 -0.86 32.72 15.72
CA VAL A 162 -0.66 31.25 15.68
C VAL A 162 -1.95 30.52 15.28
N ASP A 163 -3.11 31.08 15.61
CA ASP A 163 -4.43 30.60 15.17
C ASP A 163 -4.56 30.42 13.65
N PRO A 164 -4.06 31.33 12.78
CA PRO A 164 -4.07 31.14 11.33
C PRO A 164 -3.24 29.94 10.87
N LEU A 165 -2.13 29.65 11.55
CA LEU A 165 -1.23 28.54 11.21
C LEU A 165 -1.82 27.20 11.63
N LEU A 166 -2.38 27.12 12.86
CA LEU A 166 -3.13 25.95 13.30
C LEU A 166 -4.35 25.72 12.41
N ARG A 167 -5.08 26.79 12.07
CA ARG A 167 -6.23 26.73 11.17
C ARG A 167 -5.83 26.29 9.76
N ALA A 168 -4.72 26.78 9.20
CA ALA A 168 -4.21 26.36 7.91
C ALA A 168 -3.78 24.88 7.90
N ILE A 169 -3.12 24.40 8.97
CA ILE A 169 -2.74 22.98 9.10
C ILE A 169 -3.99 22.10 9.23
N THR A 170 -5.00 22.56 9.98
CA THR A 170 -6.27 21.83 10.16
C THR A 170 -7.10 21.83 8.87
N GLU A 171 -7.16 22.95 8.14
CA GLU A 171 -7.83 23.07 6.83
C GLU A 171 -7.12 22.24 5.75
N LEU A 172 -5.78 22.18 5.77
CA LEU A 172 -5.01 21.28 4.89
C LEU A 172 -5.26 19.81 5.25
N GLY A 173 -5.33 19.48 6.54
CA GLY A 173 -5.66 18.14 7.03
C GLY A 173 -7.08 17.70 6.67
N LEU A 174 -8.05 18.61 6.69
CA LEU A 174 -9.45 18.37 6.30
C LEU A 174 -9.62 18.30 4.78
N LYS A 175 -8.92 19.15 4.00
CA LYS A 175 -8.88 19.06 2.53
C LYS A 175 -8.26 17.77 2.05
N ALA A 176 -7.20 17.28 2.70
CA ALA A 176 -6.61 15.99 2.38
C ALA A 176 -7.56 14.80 2.61
N ARG A 177 -8.57 14.97 3.47
CA ARG A 177 -9.63 13.97 3.76
C ARG A 177 -10.92 14.18 2.95
N GLY A 178 -11.01 15.24 2.14
CA GLY A 178 -12.21 15.56 1.36
C GLY A 178 -13.39 16.11 2.18
N GLU A 179 -13.14 16.58 3.41
CA GLU A 179 -14.17 17.02 4.36
C GLU A 179 -14.36 18.55 4.42
N ALA A 180 -13.68 19.31 3.54
CA ALA A 180 -13.84 20.75 3.44
C ALA A 180 -14.32 21.14 2.03
N GLU A 181 -15.51 21.74 1.95
CA GLU A 181 -16.08 22.37 0.75
C GLU A 181 -15.24 23.57 0.26
#